data_AF-A0A2S9FIF5-F1
#
_entry.id   AF-A0A2S9FIF5-F1
#
_cell.length_a   1.000
_cell.length_b   1.000
_cell.length_c   1.000
_cell.angle_alpha   90.00
_cell.angle_beta   90.00
_cell.angle_gamma   90.00
#
_symmetry.space_group_name_H-M   'P 1'
#
loop_
_entity.id
_entity.type
_entity.pdbx_description
1 polymer ?
#
loop_
_entity_poly.entity_id
_entity_poly.type
_entity_poly.pdbx_seq_one_letter_code
_entity_poly.pdbx_strand_id
1 'polypeptide(L)' 'MMRGNEKTTMQPRMLRRALDFIRDNAQYDISIRDIASAADVTPRAIQYAFREHLNTTPLEYLRRVRLERAHQELKSADPA' A
#
# COMPACT_ATOMS: atom_id res chain seq x y z
N MET A 1 14.03 -1.30 -29.37
CA MET A 1 14.22 -2.26 -28.25
C MET A 1 14.41 -1.46 -26.97
N MET A 2 13.40 -1.39 -26.09
CA MET A 2 13.52 -0.84 -24.73
C MET A 2 12.89 -1.87 -23.79
N ARG A 3 13.68 -2.80 -23.26
CA ARG A 3 13.21 -3.83 -22.32
C ARG A 3 14.35 -4.20 -21.37
N GLY A 4 14.08 -4.18 -20.07
CA GLY A 4 14.91 -4.88 -19.08
C GLY A 4 14.88 -4.29 -17.68
N ASN A 5 15.55 -3.14 -17.48
CA ASN A 5 16.02 -2.77 -16.12
C ASN A 5 15.39 -1.52 -15.49
N GLU A 6 14.62 -0.72 -16.24
CA GLU A 6 13.92 0.45 -15.67
C GLU A 6 12.74 0.05 -14.76
N LYS A 7 12.10 -1.08 -15.07
CA LYS A 7 10.95 -1.55 -14.30
C LYS A 7 11.33 -1.95 -12.88
N THR A 8 12.47 -2.61 -12.68
CA THR A 8 12.91 -3.09 -11.36
C THR A 8 13.29 -1.95 -10.40
N THR A 9 13.65 -0.76 -10.89
CA THR A 9 13.97 0.39 -10.02
C THR A 9 12.76 1.31 -9.81
N MET A 10 11.88 1.43 -10.81
CA MET A 10 10.62 2.17 -10.69
C MET A 10 9.57 1.44 -9.84
N GLN A 11 9.47 0.10 -9.95
CA GLN A 11 8.50 -0.70 -9.20
C GLN A 11 8.66 -0.59 -7.68
N PRO A 12 9.88 -0.68 -7.09
CA PRO A 12 10.09 -0.48 -5.66
C PRO A 12 9.71 0.93 -5.19
N ARG A 13 10.00 1.98 -5.99
CA ARG A 13 9.67 3.37 -5.62
C ARG A 13 8.17 3.60 -5.60
N MET A 14 7.47 3.16 -6.65
CA MET A 14 6.01 3.25 -6.75
C MET A 14 5.34 2.45 -5.63
N LEU A 15 5.78 1.20 -5.40
CA LEU A 15 5.23 0.35 -4.36
C LEU A 15 5.46 0.96 -2.97
N ARG A 16 6.67 1.49 -2.71
CA ARG A 16 6.97 2.19 -1.45
C ARG A 16 6.04 3.37 -1.23
N ARG A 17 5.84 4.24 -2.24
CA ARG A 17 4.89 5.36 -2.14
C ARG A 17 3.46 4.90 -1.83
N ALA A 18 3.00 3.84 -2.49
CA ALA A 18 1.68 3.28 -2.21
C ALA A 18 1.57 2.73 -0.78
N LEU A 19 2.60 2.05 -0.28
CA LEU A 19 2.64 1.52 1.09
C LEU A 19 2.66 2.64 2.14
N ASP A 20 3.48 3.66 1.93
CA ASP A 20 3.58 4.82 2.83
C ASP A 20 2.24 5.57 2.86
N PHE A 21 1.63 5.80 1.69
CA PHE A 21 0.29 6.40 1.61
C PHE A 21 -0.78 5.60 2.35
N ILE A 22 -0.82 4.27 2.16
CA ILE A 22 -1.77 3.40 2.86
C ILE A 22 -1.58 3.49 4.37
N ARG A 23 -0.33 3.47 4.83
CA ARG A 23 -0.02 3.61 6.26
C ARG A 23 -0.55 4.94 6.75
N ASP A 24 -0.11 6.05 6.19
CA ASP A 24 -0.44 7.39 6.70
C ASP A 24 -1.95 7.69 6.69
N ASN A 25 -2.69 7.07 5.77
CA ASN A 25 -4.12 7.33 5.56
C ASN A 25 -5.04 6.16 5.94
N ALA A 26 -4.55 5.15 6.67
CA ALA A 26 -5.32 3.95 6.97
C ALA A 26 -6.63 4.21 7.73
N GLN A 27 -6.70 5.30 8.51
CA GLN A 27 -7.89 5.71 9.26
C GLN A 27 -9.00 6.32 8.39
N TYR A 28 -8.69 6.75 7.17
CA TYR A 28 -9.65 7.36 6.25
C TYR A 28 -10.21 6.34 5.27
N ASP A 29 -11.36 6.65 4.67
CA ASP A 29 -11.90 5.87 3.57
C ASP A 29 -11.15 6.17 2.27
N ILE A 30 -10.03 5.47 2.06
CA ILE A 30 -9.21 5.58 0.85
C ILE A 30 -9.53 4.46 -0.14
N SER A 31 -9.68 4.83 -1.40
CA SER A 31 -9.92 3.90 -2.49
C SER A 31 -8.61 3.46 -3.16
N ILE A 32 -8.71 2.43 -4.02
CA ILE A 32 -7.58 2.02 -4.85
C ILE A 32 -7.11 3.10 -5.84
N ARG A 33 -7.99 4.04 -6.21
CA ARG A 33 -7.63 5.16 -7.09
C ARG A 33 -6.75 6.17 -6.35
N ASP A 34 -7.01 6.39 -5.07
CA ASP A 34 -6.21 7.31 -4.23
C ASP A 34 -4.81 6.74 -4.02
N ILE A 35 -4.72 5.44 -3.72
CA ILE A 35 -3.44 4.73 -3.58
C ILE A 35 -2.63 4.79 -4.88
N ALA A 36 -3.28 4.59 -6.02
CA ALA A 36 -2.63 4.65 -7.33
C ALA A 36 -2.15 6.07 -7.66
N SER A 37 -2.96 7.08 -7.34
CA SER A 37 -2.63 8.49 -7.56
C SER A 37 -1.45 8.92 -6.71
N ALA A 38 -1.38 8.51 -5.44
CA ALA A 38 -0.25 8.79 -4.55
C ALA A 38 1.08 8.17 -5.03
N ALA A 39 1.00 7.11 -5.84
CA ALA A 39 2.14 6.43 -6.42
C ALA A 39 2.45 6.84 -7.87
N ASP A 40 1.74 7.85 -8.41
CA ASP A 40 1.85 8.35 -9.79
C ASP A 40 1.59 7.27 -10.86
N VAL A 41 0.65 6.35 -10.62
CA VAL A 41 0.37 5.23 -11.53
C VAL A 41 -1.12 4.88 -11.63
N THR A 42 -1.43 3.91 -12.49
CA THR A 42 -2.80 3.42 -12.66
C THR A 42 -3.18 2.40 -11.57
N PRO A 43 -4.48 2.26 -11.24
CA PRO A 43 -4.95 1.23 -10.31
C PRO A 43 -4.52 -0.19 -10.69
N ARG A 44 -4.49 -0.50 -12.00
CA ARG A 44 -4.07 -1.80 -12.50
C ARG A 44 -2.58 -2.07 -12.25
N ALA A 45 -1.73 -1.06 -12.40
CA ALA A 45 -0.30 -1.19 -12.10
C ALA A 45 -0.06 -1.45 -10.60
N ILE A 46 -0.80 -0.76 -9.72
CA ILE A 46 -0.75 -1.01 -8.28
C ILE A 46 -1.26 -2.41 -7.91
N GLN A 47 -2.38 -2.85 -8.48
CA GLN A 47 -2.86 -4.22 -8.23
C GLN A 47 -1.83 -5.28 -8.64
N TYR A 48 -1.19 -5.08 -9.80
CA TYR A 48 -0.15 -5.99 -10.27
C TYR A 48 1.07 -5.98 -9.35
N ALA A 49 1.57 -4.81 -8.97
CA ALA A 49 2.72 -4.69 -8.08
C ALA A 49 2.47 -5.31 -6.70
N PHE A 50 1.29 -5.12 -6.12
CA PHE A 50 0.94 -5.77 -4.84
C PHE A 50 0.88 -7.30 -4.97
N ARG A 51 0.37 -7.82 -6.08
CA ARG A 51 0.35 -9.27 -6.32
C ARG A 51 1.75 -9.84 -6.53
N GLU A 52 2.56 -9.18 -7.35
CA GLU A 52 3.92 -9.62 -7.70
C GLU A 52 4.86 -9.57 -6.49
N HIS A 53 4.82 -8.48 -5.70
CA HIS A 53 5.81 -8.23 -4.65
C HIS A 53 5.35 -8.64 -3.26
N LEU A 54 4.03 -8.59 -2.99
CA LEU A 54 3.48 -8.80 -1.65
C LEU A 54 2.47 -9.94 -1.58
N ASN A 55 2.22 -10.64 -2.70
CA ASN A 55 1.24 -11.71 -2.82
C ASN A 55 -0.14 -11.35 -2.23
N THR A 56 -0.53 -10.07 -2.35
CA THR A 56 -1.80 -9.56 -1.79
C THR A 56 -2.41 -8.49 -2.70
N THR A 57 -3.54 -7.92 -2.28
CA THR A 57 -4.15 -6.77 -2.97
C THR A 57 -3.98 -5.51 -2.13
N PRO A 58 -4.02 -4.31 -2.74
CA PRO A 58 -3.90 -3.05 -2.00
C PRO A 58 -4.95 -2.89 -0.89
N LEU A 59 -6.19 -3.31 -1.16
CA LEU A 59 -7.30 -3.20 -0.20
C LEU A 59 -7.18 -4.22 0.94
N GLU A 60 -6.70 -5.43 0.66
CA GLU A 60 -6.38 -6.40 1.71
C GLU A 60 -5.22 -5.93 2.59
N TYR A 61 -4.19 -5.32 1.99
CA TYR A 61 -3.11 -4.71 2.76
C TYR A 61 -3.61 -3.56 3.65
N LEU A 62 -4.43 -2.65 3.11
CA LEU A 62 -5.09 -1.59 3.89
C LEU A 62 -5.89 -2.15 5.07
N ARG A 63 -6.67 -3.21 4.85
CA ARG A 63 -7.42 -3.88 5.92
C ARG A 63 -6.52 -4.39 7.03
N ARG A 64 -5.37 -5.00 6.68
CA ARG A 64 -4.39 -5.47 7.66
C ARG A 64 -3.80 -4.32 8.48
N VAL A 65 -3.44 -3.22 7.83
CA VAL A 65 -2.91 -2.02 8.51
C VAL A 65 -3.96 -1.45 9.48
N ARG A 66 -5.23 -1.37 9.08
CA ARG A 66 -6.33 -0.92 9.96
C ARG A 66 -6.46 -1.81 11.20
N LEU A 67 -6.41 -3.13 11.03
CA LEU A 67 -6.49 -4.08 12.15
C LEU A 67 -5.28 -3.96 13.08
N GLU A 68 -4.08 -3.84 12.52
CA GLU A 68 -2.85 -3.65 13.30
C GLU A 68 -2.92 -2.36 14.13
N ARG A 69 -3.37 -1.25 13.54
CA ARG A 69 -3.53 0.02 14.27
C ARG A 69 -4.55 -0.07 15.39
N ALA A 70 -5.74 -0.60 15.12
CA ALA A 70 -6.76 -0.79 16.14
C ALA A 70 -6.24 -1.66 17.29
N HIS A 71 -5.46 -2.70 16.99
CA HIS A 71 -4.83 -3.54 18.00
C HIS A 71 -3.77 -2.79 18.84
N GLN A 72 -2.95 -1.94 18.21
CA GLN A 72 -1.98 -1.11 18.93
C GLN A 72 -2.67 -0.04 19.79
N GLU A 73 -3.74 0.56 19.31
CA GLU A 73 -4.55 1.53 20.05
C GLU A 73 -5.17 0.87 21.29
N LEU A 74 -5.78 -0.31 21.14
CA LEU A 74 -6.32 -1.08 22.26
C LEU A 74 -5.24 -1.45 23.28
N LYS A 75 -4.07 -1.91 22.84
CA LYS A 75 -2.94 -2.24 23.72
C LYS A 75 -2.36 -1.02 24.45
N SER A 76 -2.33 0.14 23.79
CA SER A 76 -1.76 1.36 24.38
C SER A 76 -2.75 2.05 25.32
N ALA A 77 -4.05 1.86 25.08
CA ALA A 77 -5.12 2.38 25.92
C ALA A 77 -5.41 1.52 27.15
N ASP A 78 -4.72 0.38 27.32
CA ASP A 78 -4.81 -0.50 28.47
C ASP A 78 -3.54 -0.39 29.35
N PRO A 79 -3.39 0.68 30.16
CA PRO A 79 -2.42 0.71 31.25
C PRO A 79 -3.01 -0.06 32.43
N ALA A 80 -2.81 -1.38 32.46
CA ALA A 80 -2.94 -2.16 33.69
C ALA A 80 -1.67 -2.04 34.55
#